data_AF-A0A9P7FCL9-F1
#
_entry.id   AF-A0A9P7FCL9-F1
#
_cell.length_a   1.000
_cell.length_b   1.000
_cell.length_c   1.000
_cell.angle_alpha   90.00
_cell.angle_beta   90.00
_cell.angle_gamma   90.00
#
_symmetry.space_group_name_H-M   'P 1'
#
loop_
_entity.id
_entity.type
_entity.pdbx_description
1 polymer ?
#
loop_
_entity_poly.entity_id
_entity_poly.type
_entity_poly.pdbx_seq_one_letter_code
_entity_poly.pdbx_strand_id
1 'polypeptide(L)'
;MNDEAIVKYLKYFRADNIEAETIRHFLLDGEKDPEAPKWTIFGQIFGGFCAATYLSFYSDSLKEVFITGGIPPMVDSPDATYEALMLKVEERNKVCYSKYPQDVRNVRLILGFLEGNNVVIPNGRNLTVSRWQQLGLQFGSHGSFRFTAKVWLFIFYA
;
A
#
# COMPACT_ATOMS: atom_id res chain seq x y z
N MET A 1 25.67 0.18 11.14
CA MET A 1 24.92 -1.10 11.07
C MET A 1 25.08 -1.60 9.64
N ASN A 2 25.47 -2.85 9.41
CA ASN A 2 25.51 -3.39 8.05
C ASN A 2 24.08 -3.74 7.56
N ASP A 3 23.91 -3.90 6.26
CA ASP A 3 22.58 -4.12 5.65
C ASP A 3 21.88 -5.36 6.23
N GLU A 4 22.61 -6.44 6.49
CA GLU A 4 22.06 -7.65 7.12
C GLU A 4 21.50 -7.39 8.52
N ALA A 5 22.21 -6.61 9.35
CA ALA A 5 21.73 -6.25 10.67
C ALA A 5 20.49 -5.34 10.58
N ILE A 6 20.44 -4.42 9.61
CA ILE A 6 19.26 -3.57 9.37
C ILE A 6 18.07 -4.43 8.98
N VAL A 7 18.24 -5.35 8.04
CA VAL A 7 17.19 -6.29 7.62
C VAL A 7 16.70 -7.11 8.81
N LYS A 8 17.61 -7.66 9.62
CA LYS A 8 17.24 -8.43 10.81
C LYS A 8 16.45 -7.60 11.82
N TYR A 9 16.86 -6.35 12.06
CA TYR A 9 16.17 -5.46 12.98
C TYR A 9 14.77 -5.06 12.48
N LEU A 10 14.62 -4.76 11.19
CA LEU A 10 13.33 -4.42 10.61
C LEU A 10 12.30 -5.56 10.69
N LYS A 11 12.74 -6.82 10.87
CA LYS A 11 11.83 -7.95 11.07
C LYS A 11 10.98 -7.81 12.33
N TYR A 12 11.48 -7.15 13.38
CA TYR A 12 10.73 -6.95 14.63
C TYR A 12 9.52 -6.01 14.49
N PHE A 13 9.38 -5.30 13.37
CA PHE A 13 8.30 -4.32 13.13
C PHE A 13 7.26 -4.81 12.12
N ARG A 14 7.28 -6.11 11.81
CA ARG A 14 6.32 -6.73 10.89
C ARG A 14 5.00 -7.03 11.59
N ALA A 15 3.94 -7.23 10.80
CA ALA A 15 2.59 -7.48 11.33
C ALA A 15 2.49 -8.74 12.21
N ASP A 16 3.39 -9.71 12.02
CA ASP A 16 3.53 -10.93 12.84
C ASP A 16 4.18 -10.71 14.19
N ASN A 17 4.80 -9.55 14.41
CA ASN A 17 5.44 -9.19 15.68
C ASN A 17 4.57 -8.25 16.53
N ILE A 18 3.32 -7.99 16.13
CA ILE A 18 2.41 -7.19 16.95
C ILE A 18 1.91 -8.03 18.12
N GLU A 19 2.25 -7.61 19.33
CA GLU A 19 1.89 -8.27 20.58
C GLU A 19 0.44 -8.00 21.02
N ALA A 20 -0.52 -8.31 20.15
CA ALA A 20 -1.93 -8.19 20.48
C ALA A 20 -2.35 -9.17 21.60
N GLU A 21 -1.75 -10.36 21.69
CA GLU A 21 -2.09 -11.33 22.76
C GLU A 21 -1.64 -10.84 24.14
N THR A 22 -0.44 -10.27 24.23
CA THR A 22 0.04 -9.65 25.48
C THR A 22 -0.90 -8.55 25.95
N ILE A 23 -1.38 -7.72 25.01
CA ILE A 23 -2.36 -6.66 25.31
C ILE A 23 -3.69 -7.25 25.78
N ARG A 24 -4.20 -8.30 25.11
CA ARG A 24 -5.42 -8.99 25.52
C ARG A 24 -5.31 -9.50 26.95
N HIS A 25 -4.23 -10.23 27.25
CA HIS A 25 -3.97 -10.73 28.59
C HIS A 25 -3.94 -9.60 29.61
N PHE A 26 -3.20 -8.52 29.36
CA PHE A 26 -3.10 -7.41 30.31
C PHE A 26 -4.45 -6.71 30.58
N LEU A 27 -5.31 -6.59 29.56
CA LEU A 27 -6.56 -5.86 29.66
C LEU A 27 -7.74 -6.71 30.13
N LEU A 28 -7.75 -8.00 29.80
CA LEU A 28 -8.91 -8.88 29.94
C LEU A 28 -8.65 -10.07 30.84
N ASP A 29 -7.40 -10.49 31.00
CA ASP A 29 -7.03 -11.63 31.82
C ASP A 29 -6.45 -11.08 33.13
N GLY A 30 -7.22 -11.18 34.22
CA GLY A 30 -6.56 -11.34 35.52
C GLY A 30 -5.63 -12.56 35.39
N GLU A 31 -4.37 -12.46 35.83
CA GLU A 31 -3.28 -13.41 35.56
C GLU A 31 -3.76 -14.85 35.25
N LYS A 32 -3.82 -15.20 33.96
CA LYS A 32 -4.08 -16.57 33.45
C LYS A 32 -5.41 -17.21 33.89
N ASP A 33 -6.52 -16.50 33.73
CA ASP A 33 -7.84 -17.13 33.79
C ASP A 33 -8.14 -17.95 32.51
N PRO A 34 -8.29 -19.28 32.56
CA PRO A 34 -8.70 -20.08 31.40
C PRO A 34 -10.12 -19.76 30.88
N GLU A 35 -10.94 -19.06 31.66
CA GLU A 35 -12.25 -18.53 31.24
C GLU A 35 -12.19 -17.07 30.75
N ALA A 36 -10.98 -16.58 30.46
CA ALA A 36 -10.76 -15.25 29.94
C ALA A 36 -11.67 -14.93 28.74
N PRO A 37 -12.28 -13.74 28.70
CA PRO A 37 -13.23 -13.40 27.66
C PRO A 37 -12.50 -13.25 26.32
N LYS A 38 -13.03 -13.92 25.29
CA LYS A 38 -12.64 -13.68 23.91
C LYS A 38 -12.95 -12.24 23.51
N TRP A 39 -12.05 -11.61 22.76
CA TRP A 39 -12.26 -10.24 22.26
C TRP A 39 -12.58 -10.18 20.77
N THR A 40 -13.18 -9.08 20.36
CA THR A 40 -13.45 -8.73 18.97
C THR A 40 -12.40 -7.74 18.50
N ILE A 41 -11.81 -7.97 17.33
CA ILE A 41 -10.81 -7.06 16.76
C ILE A 41 -11.28 -6.44 15.44
N PHE A 42 -10.84 -5.21 15.19
CA PHE A 42 -11.13 -4.45 13.98
C PHE A 42 -9.81 -3.99 13.36
N GLY A 43 -9.47 -4.55 12.20
CA GLY A 43 -8.26 -4.22 11.43
C GLY A 43 -8.57 -3.27 10.27
N GLN A 44 -7.85 -2.16 10.18
CA GLN A 44 -7.95 -1.20 9.08
C GLN A 44 -6.57 -0.99 8.47
N ILE A 45 -6.48 -1.06 7.13
CA ILE A 45 -5.21 -0.98 6.38
C ILE A 45 -4.17 -1.92 7.01
N PHE A 46 -3.09 -1.41 7.61
CA PHE A 46 -2.06 -2.24 8.18
C PHE A 46 -2.62 -3.15 9.28
N GLY A 47 -3.59 -2.65 10.05
CA GLY A 47 -4.32 -3.44 11.05
C GLY A 47 -5.05 -4.65 10.48
N GLY A 48 -5.40 -4.68 9.20
CA GLY A 48 -5.93 -5.88 8.54
C GLY A 48 -4.90 -7.01 8.45
N PHE A 49 -3.64 -6.69 8.15
CA PHE A 49 -2.56 -7.67 8.15
C PHE A 49 -2.35 -8.20 9.56
N CYS A 50 -2.36 -7.31 10.55
CA CYS A 50 -2.22 -7.67 11.96
C CYS A 50 -3.37 -8.57 12.42
N ALA A 51 -4.60 -8.24 12.03
CA ALA A 51 -5.79 -9.01 12.37
C ALA A 51 -5.75 -10.41 11.75
N ALA A 52 -5.32 -10.53 10.50
CA ALA A 52 -5.15 -11.83 9.83
C ALA A 52 -4.04 -12.67 10.49
N THR A 53 -2.92 -12.05 10.86
CA THR A 53 -1.86 -12.75 11.58
C THR A 53 -2.31 -13.22 12.95
N TYR A 54 -2.97 -12.35 13.72
CA TYR A 54 -3.47 -12.68 15.05
C TYR A 54 -4.53 -13.78 15.00
N LEU A 55 -5.44 -13.75 14.01
CA LEU A 55 -6.37 -14.85 13.73
C LEU A 55 -5.66 -16.17 13.43
N SER A 56 -4.50 -16.13 12.78
CA SER A 56 -3.74 -17.35 12.42
C SER A 56 -3.04 -17.99 13.62
N PHE A 57 -2.60 -17.19 14.61
CA PHE A 57 -1.86 -17.68 15.77
C PHE A 57 -2.73 -17.88 17.03
N TYR A 58 -3.77 -17.06 17.21
CA TYR A 58 -4.57 -16.97 18.44
C TYR A 58 -6.08 -16.99 18.15
N SER A 59 -6.52 -17.86 17.22
CA SER A 59 -7.93 -17.98 16.84
C SER A 59 -8.88 -18.27 18.02
N ASP A 60 -8.41 -19.04 19.02
CA ASP A 60 -9.21 -19.38 20.19
C ASP A 60 -9.50 -18.17 21.10
N SER A 61 -8.62 -17.15 21.09
CA SER A 61 -8.76 -15.91 21.85
C SER A 61 -9.76 -14.92 21.22
N LEU A 62 -10.30 -15.23 20.04
CA LEU A 62 -11.14 -14.32 19.23
C LEU A 62 -12.61 -14.72 19.23
N LYS A 63 -13.47 -13.71 19.38
CA LYS A 63 -14.91 -13.83 19.14
C LYS A 63 -15.26 -13.52 17.69
N GLU A 64 -14.73 -12.40 17.17
CA GLU A 64 -15.04 -11.88 15.83
C GLU A 64 -13.85 -11.06 15.30
N VAL A 65 -13.70 -11.01 13.98
CA VAL A 65 -12.65 -10.22 13.30
C VAL A 65 -13.28 -9.43 12.15
N PHE A 66 -13.16 -8.10 12.20
CA PHE A 66 -13.58 -7.21 11.13
C PHE A 66 -12.36 -6.65 10.40
N ILE A 67 -12.30 -6.79 9.07
CA ILE A 67 -11.18 -6.30 8.25
C ILE A 67 -11.70 -5.27 7.26
N THR A 68 -11.11 -4.08 7.29
CA THR A 68 -11.44 -2.94 6.42
C THR A 68 -10.20 -2.49 5.64
N GLY A 69 -9.66 -3.41 4.85
CA GLY A 69 -8.44 -3.23 4.05
C GLY A 69 -7.20 -3.87 4.68
N GLY A 70 -6.14 -4.00 3.87
CA GLY A 70 -4.90 -4.69 4.22
C GLY A 70 -5.08 -6.19 4.41
N ILE A 71 -5.39 -6.88 3.32
CA ILE A 71 -5.50 -8.33 3.28
C ILE A 71 -4.12 -8.88 2.90
N PRO A 72 -3.55 -9.83 3.68
CA PRO A 72 -2.32 -10.51 3.30
C PRO A 72 -2.46 -11.19 1.92
N PRO A 73 -1.50 -11.02 1.02
CA PRO A 73 -1.54 -11.69 -0.27
C PRO A 73 -1.37 -13.21 -0.08
N MET A 74 -2.16 -14.00 -0.81
CA MET A 74 -2.04 -15.46 -0.82
C MET A 74 -1.09 -15.96 -1.92
N VAL A 75 0.03 -15.26 -2.13
CA VAL A 75 1.02 -15.59 -3.15
C VAL A 75 2.42 -15.70 -2.55
N ASP A 76 3.25 -16.57 -3.12
CA ASP A 76 4.60 -16.87 -2.63
C ASP A 76 5.65 -15.84 -3.04
N SER A 77 5.34 -14.97 -4.00
CA SER A 77 6.22 -13.91 -4.49
C SER A 77 5.47 -12.58 -4.64
N PRO A 78 6.11 -11.44 -4.33
CA PRO A 78 5.54 -10.13 -4.64
C PRO A 78 5.27 -9.92 -6.15
N ASP A 79 6.03 -10.57 -7.02
CA ASP A 79 5.96 -10.37 -8.47
C ASP A 79 4.56 -10.64 -9.02
N ALA A 80 3.92 -11.73 -8.58
CA ALA A 80 2.56 -12.08 -9.00
C ALA A 80 1.54 -10.98 -8.66
N THR A 81 1.72 -10.30 -7.52
CA THR A 81 0.86 -9.17 -7.14
C THR A 81 1.11 -7.97 -8.05
N TYR A 82 2.37 -7.67 -8.36
CA TYR A 82 2.74 -6.57 -9.23
C TYR A 82 2.29 -6.81 -10.68
N GLU A 83 2.45 -8.00 -11.22
CA GLU A 83 2.00 -8.36 -12.57
C GLU A 83 0.48 -8.16 -12.72
N ALA A 84 -0.31 -8.65 -11.77
CA ALA A 84 -1.76 -8.45 -11.76
C ALA A 84 -2.13 -6.96 -11.66
N LEU A 85 -1.42 -6.19 -10.82
CA LEU A 85 -1.61 -4.76 -10.69
C LEU A 85 -1.29 -4.02 -12.00
N MET A 86 -0.22 -4.41 -12.69
CA MET A 86 0.24 -3.80 -13.94
C MET A 86 -0.81 -3.90 -15.04
N LEU A 87 -1.42 -5.06 -15.20
CA LEU A 87 -2.53 -5.27 -16.14
C LEU A 87 -3.70 -4.33 -15.84
N LYS A 88 -4.01 -4.13 -14.55
CA LYS A 88 -5.11 -3.24 -14.15
C LYS A 88 -4.77 -1.77 -14.38
N VAL A 89 -3.53 -1.37 -14.11
CA VAL A 89 -3.04 -0.01 -14.38
C VAL A 89 -3.15 0.29 -15.89
N GLU A 90 -2.76 -0.65 -16.75
CA GLU A 90 -2.89 -0.51 -18.19
C GLU A 90 -4.35 -0.31 -18.63
N GLU A 91 -5.27 -1.14 -18.14
CA GLU A 91 -6.71 -1.02 -18.41
C GLU A 91 -7.24 0.36 -18.00
N ARG A 92 -6.86 0.85 -16.80
CA ARG A 92 -7.29 2.16 -16.31
C ARG A 92 -6.72 3.31 -17.13
N ASN A 93 -5.47 3.19 -17.59
CA ASN A 93 -4.85 4.18 -18.48
C ASN A 93 -5.60 4.27 -19.81
N LYS A 94 -5.97 3.14 -20.41
CA LYS A 94 -6.77 3.12 -21.66
C LYS A 94 -8.10 3.86 -21.49
N VAL A 95 -8.82 3.60 -20.39
CA VAL A 95 -10.07 4.30 -20.06
C VAL A 95 -9.84 5.79 -19.79
N CYS A 96 -8.69 6.17 -19.23
CA CYS A 96 -8.35 7.57 -18.99
C CYS A 96 -8.12 8.31 -20.31
N TYR A 97 -7.24 7.80 -21.18
CA TYR A 97 -6.96 8.46 -22.47
C TYR A 97 -8.12 8.42 -23.45
N SER A 98 -9.01 7.43 -23.36
CA SER A 98 -10.25 7.47 -24.15
C SER A 98 -11.15 8.63 -23.75
N LYS A 99 -11.11 9.05 -22.47
CA LYS A 99 -11.87 10.21 -21.97
C LYS A 99 -11.13 11.53 -22.22
N TYR A 100 -9.80 11.52 -22.18
CA TYR A 100 -8.95 12.68 -22.35
C TYR A 100 -7.85 12.38 -23.40
N PRO A 101 -8.17 12.44 -24.70
CA PRO A 101 -7.20 12.08 -25.74
C PRO A 101 -6.06 13.12 -25.89
N GLN A 102 -6.32 14.40 -25.61
CA GLN A 102 -5.33 15.48 -25.66
C GLN A 102 -4.19 15.28 -24.65
N ASP A 103 -4.47 14.52 -23.59
CA ASP A 103 -3.58 14.32 -22.46
C ASP A 103 -2.37 13.47 -22.85
N VAL A 104 -2.52 12.54 -23.80
CA VAL A 104 -1.41 11.75 -24.38
C VAL A 104 -0.31 12.65 -24.94
N ARG A 105 -0.70 13.69 -25.69
CA ARG A 105 0.27 14.64 -26.28
C ARG A 105 0.99 15.44 -25.20
N ASN A 106 0.24 15.98 -24.25
CA ASN A 106 0.80 16.81 -23.18
C ASN A 106 1.83 16.05 -22.35
N VAL A 107 1.57 14.77 -22.10
CA VAL A 107 2.48 13.91 -21.34
C VAL A 107 3.76 13.69 -22.11
N ARG A 108 3.67 13.28 -23.38
CA ARG A 108 4.86 13.06 -24.20
C ARG A 108 5.73 14.31 -24.26
N LEU A 109 5.12 15.49 -24.31
CA LEU A 109 5.84 16.77 -24.25
C LEU A 109 6.55 16.96 -22.90
N ILE A 110 5.86 16.70 -21.78
CA ILE A 110 6.46 16.80 -20.44
C ILE A 110 7.60 15.78 -20.27
N LEU A 111 7.37 14.51 -20.63
CA LEU A 111 8.38 13.46 -20.50
C LEU A 111 9.62 13.77 -21.35
N GLY A 112 9.44 14.13 -22.63
CA GLY A 112 10.55 14.52 -23.49
C GLY A 112 11.30 15.76 -22.97
N PHE A 113 10.59 16.72 -22.37
CA PHE A 113 11.25 17.85 -21.70
C PHE A 113 12.07 17.40 -20.49
N LEU A 114 11.52 16.54 -19.62
CA LEU A 114 12.22 16.05 -18.44
C LEU A 114 13.40 15.12 -18.75
N GLU A 115 13.37 14.40 -19.88
CA GLU A 115 14.51 13.58 -20.34
C GLU A 115 15.69 14.43 -20.82
N GLY A 116 15.40 15.53 -21.53
CA GLY A 116 16.42 16.40 -22.11
C GLY A 116 16.89 17.55 -21.19
N ASN A 117 16.21 17.80 -20.07
CA ASN A 117 16.46 18.97 -19.24
C ASN A 117 16.63 18.61 -17.76
N ASN A 118 17.50 19.34 -17.07
CA ASN A 118 17.64 19.23 -15.62
C ASN A 118 16.69 20.19 -14.89
N VAL A 119 15.51 19.70 -14.52
CA VAL A 119 14.50 20.50 -13.80
C VAL A 119 14.67 20.34 -12.29
N VAL A 120 15.04 21.42 -11.60
CA VAL A 120 15.18 21.45 -10.12
C VAL A 120 13.89 21.98 -9.50
N ILE A 121 13.34 21.23 -8.54
CA ILE A 121 12.14 21.64 -7.78
C ILE A 121 12.55 22.33 -6.46
N PRO A 122 11.64 23.05 -5.76
CA PRO A 122 12.00 23.92 -4.62
C PRO A 122 12.75 23.25 -3.46
N ASN A 123 12.68 21.92 -3.34
CA ASN A 123 13.45 21.17 -2.35
C ASN A 123 14.89 20.84 -2.81
N GLY A 124 15.37 21.48 -3.89
CA GLY A 124 16.73 21.33 -4.43
C GLY A 124 17.00 20.01 -5.16
N ARG A 125 15.99 19.14 -5.31
CA ARG A 125 16.12 17.85 -5.99
C ARG A 125 15.66 17.97 -7.44
N ASN A 126 16.12 17.05 -8.28
CA ASN A 126 15.67 16.98 -9.67
C ASN A 126 14.28 16.34 -9.76
N LEU A 127 13.48 16.84 -10.70
CA LEU A 127 12.25 16.23 -11.17
C LEU A 127 12.57 15.38 -12.39
N THR A 128 12.83 14.10 -12.15
CA THR A 128 13.03 13.11 -13.22
C THR A 128 11.69 12.62 -13.76
N VAL A 129 11.72 11.97 -14.92
CA VAL A 129 10.55 11.25 -15.48
C VAL A 129 9.93 10.31 -14.43
N SER A 130 10.72 9.43 -13.83
CA SER A 130 10.22 8.46 -12.84
C SER A 130 9.58 9.14 -11.62
N ARG A 131 10.11 10.29 -11.20
CA ARG A 131 9.54 11.05 -10.07
C ARG A 131 8.25 11.77 -10.45
N TRP A 132 8.18 12.28 -11.67
CA TRP A 132 6.95 12.88 -12.20
C TRP A 132 5.84 11.82 -12.34
N GLN A 133 6.19 10.63 -12.83
CA GLN A 133 5.28 9.48 -12.95
C GLN A 133 4.69 9.00 -11.62
N GLN A 134 5.42 9.14 -10.50
CA GLN A 134 4.92 8.82 -9.15
C GLN A 134 3.71 9.64 -8.72
N LEU A 135 3.47 10.81 -9.33
CA LEU A 135 2.25 11.59 -9.07
C LEU A 135 0.98 10.79 -9.38
N GLY A 136 1.07 9.82 -10.30
CA GLY A 136 0.00 8.91 -10.66
C GLY A 136 -0.42 7.94 -9.55
N LEU A 137 0.37 7.76 -8.48
CA LEU A 137 0.02 6.89 -7.35
C LEU A 137 -1.26 7.35 -6.60
N GLN A 138 -1.60 8.63 -6.70
CA GLN A 138 -2.81 9.19 -6.08
C GLN A 138 -4.05 9.07 -6.97
N PHE A 139 -3.92 8.56 -8.20
CA PHE A 139 -5.04 8.51 -9.11
C PHE A 139 -6.13 7.54 -8.65
N GLY A 140 -7.36 8.03 -8.61
CA GLY A 140 -8.50 7.24 -8.14
C GLY A 140 -8.64 7.15 -6.62
N SER A 141 -7.75 7.79 -5.85
CA SER A 141 -7.98 7.99 -4.41
C SER A 141 -9.01 9.10 -4.17
N HIS A 142 -9.84 8.94 -3.13
CA HIS A 142 -10.88 9.87 -2.66
C HIS A 142 -11.67 10.64 -3.75
N GLY A 143 -12.82 10.10 -4.16
CA GLY A 143 -13.95 10.83 -4.77
C GLY A 143 -13.70 11.53 -6.12
N SER A 144 -12.57 11.32 -6.78
CA SER A 144 -12.09 12.34 -7.71
C SER A 144 -11.67 11.86 -9.09
N PHE A 145 -12.50 11.09 -9.80
CA PHE A 145 -12.35 10.98 -11.26
C PHE A 145 -12.30 12.39 -11.93
N ARG A 146 -12.83 13.43 -11.27
CA ARG A 146 -12.79 14.84 -11.70
C ARG A 146 -11.62 15.69 -11.16
N PHE A 147 -11.00 15.33 -10.03
CA PHE A 147 -9.89 16.10 -9.42
C PHE A 147 -8.53 15.45 -9.72
N THR A 148 -8.45 14.11 -9.74
CA THR A 148 -7.23 13.35 -10.09
C THR A 148 -7.07 13.05 -11.58
N ALA A 149 -8.10 13.29 -12.42
CA ALA A 149 -7.89 13.31 -13.88
C ALA A 149 -6.85 14.36 -14.32
N LYS A 150 -6.61 15.40 -13.52
CA LYS A 150 -5.53 16.37 -13.76
C LYS A 150 -4.15 15.94 -13.22
N VAL A 151 -4.06 14.78 -12.55
CA VAL A 151 -2.84 14.23 -11.96
C VAL A 151 -2.68 12.75 -12.40
N TRP A 152 -2.69 12.58 -13.72
CA TRP A 152 -1.66 11.86 -14.48
C TRP A 152 -1.14 10.52 -13.91
N LEU A 153 -1.86 9.42 -14.16
CA LEU A 153 -1.32 8.04 -14.13
C LEU A 153 -0.35 7.82 -15.28
N PHE A 154 0.94 7.69 -15.01
CA PHE A 154 1.90 7.24 -16.02
C PHE A 154 2.88 6.30 -15.38
N ILE A 155 2.50 5.05 -15.14
CA ILE A 155 3.55 4.10 -14.77
C ILE A 155 4.21 3.51 -16.01
N PHE A 156 3.54 3.32 -17.17
CA PHE A 156 4.20 2.51 -18.22
C PHE A 156 4.00 2.82 -19.71
N TYR A 157 3.07 3.67 -20.15
CA TYR A 157 2.90 3.88 -21.60
C TYR A 157 2.47 5.31 -21.96
N ALA A 158 3.41 6.06 -22.51
CA ALA A 158 3.19 7.19 -23.40
C ALA A 158 4.16 7.03 -24.58
#